data_AF-A0A9N9QU47-F1
#
_entry.id   AF-A0A9N9QU47-F1
#
_cell.length_a   1.000
_cell.length_b   1.000
_cell.length_c   1.000
_cell.angle_alpha   90.00
_cell.angle_beta   90.00
_cell.angle_gamma   90.00
#
_symmetry.space_group_name_H-M   'P 1'
#
loop_
_entity.id
_entity.type
_entity.pdbx_description
1 polymer ?
#
loop_
_entity_poly.entity_id
_entity_poly.type
_entity_poly.pdbx_seq_one_letter_code
_entity_poly.pdbx_strand_id
1 'polypeptide(L)'
;MVGRGVLRPDARRLRQDAPQALKRLYQDCVQFHRDQRPLFRQILASLESMLRAMPKITRSASEPNVNRQLHASDDYLTYTCASPKTPVNFQFNTDTSFPAFYG
;
A
#
# COMPACT_ATOMS: atom_id res chain seq x y z
N MET A 1 32.54 -15.96 12.69
CA MET A 1 32.82 -14.60 12.16
C MET A 1 31.97 -13.51 12.83
N VAL A 2 30.68 -13.73 13.09
CA VAL A 2 29.80 -12.72 13.75
C VAL A 2 30.23 -12.43 15.20
N GLY A 3 30.55 -13.46 16.00
CA GLY A 3 31.02 -13.29 17.38
C GLY A 3 32.41 -12.66 17.54
N ARG A 4 33.18 -12.52 16.45
CA ARG A 4 34.48 -11.83 16.44
C ARG A 4 34.38 -10.36 16.01
N GLY A 5 33.17 -9.87 15.71
CA GLY A 5 32.98 -8.49 15.26
C GLY A 5 33.36 -8.23 13.79
N VAL A 6 33.57 -9.27 13.00
CA VAL A 6 34.06 -9.14 11.61
C VAL A 6 32.92 -9.06 10.60
N LEU A 7 31.80 -9.73 10.88
CA LEU A 7 30.66 -9.82 9.97
C LEU A 7 29.44 -9.11 10.57
N ARG A 8 28.90 -8.15 9.81
CA ARG A 8 27.60 -7.50 10.05
C ARG A 8 26.73 -7.62 8.80
N PRO A 9 25.41 -7.53 8.92
CA PRO A 9 24.57 -7.57 7.73
C PRO A 9 24.81 -6.30 6.87
N ASP A 10 24.74 -6.48 5.55
CA ASP A 10 25.11 -5.44 4.59
C ASP A 10 23.99 -4.40 4.41
N ALA A 11 24.22 -3.18 4.88
CA ALA A 11 23.28 -2.07 4.76
C ALA A 11 23.01 -1.64 3.30
N ARG A 12 23.89 -1.99 2.35
CA ARG A 12 23.71 -1.66 0.93
C ARG A 12 22.57 -2.44 0.28
N ARG A 13 22.14 -3.54 0.91
CA ARG A 13 21.02 -4.37 0.45
C ARG A 13 19.65 -3.88 0.92
N LEU A 14 19.60 -2.78 1.67
CA LEU A 14 18.34 -2.16 2.08
C LEU A 14 17.66 -1.50 0.87
N ARG A 15 16.32 -1.53 0.87
CA ARG A 15 15.50 -0.88 -0.16
C ARG A 15 15.82 0.62 -0.21
N GLN A 16 15.91 1.18 -1.41
CA GLN A 16 16.36 2.57 -1.59
C GLN A 16 15.38 3.58 -0.99
N ASP A 17 14.08 3.32 -1.13
CA ASP A 17 12.95 4.09 -0.60
C ASP A 17 12.73 3.95 0.92
N ALA A 18 13.49 3.09 1.61
CA ALA A 18 13.36 2.98 3.06
C ALA A 18 13.78 4.30 3.73
N PRO A 19 13.00 4.82 4.72
CA PRO A 19 13.30 6.08 5.39
C PRO A 19 14.72 6.08 5.98
N GLN A 20 15.43 7.20 5.83
CA GLN A 20 16.81 7.32 6.34
C GLN A 20 16.89 7.08 7.86
N ALA A 21 15.87 7.54 8.60
CA ALA A 21 15.76 7.29 10.03
C ALA A 21 15.66 5.78 10.37
N LEU A 22 14.98 5.00 9.53
CA LEU A 22 14.89 3.54 9.71
C LEU A 22 16.23 2.85 9.43
N LYS A 23 16.93 3.29 8.37
CA LYS A 23 18.29 2.79 8.05
C LYS A 23 19.27 3.07 9.19
N ARG A 24 19.19 4.25 9.80
CA ARG A 24 20.01 4.63 10.97
C ARG A 24 19.66 3.79 12.20
N LEU A 25 18.38 3.68 12.55
CA LEU A 25 17.94 2.85 13.68
C LEU A 25 18.40 1.40 13.54
N TYR A 26 18.32 0.85 12.32
CA TYR A 26 18.84 -0.48 12.01
C TYR A 26 20.35 -0.59 12.32
N GLN A 27 21.17 0.39 11.92
CA GLN A 27 22.61 0.40 12.18
C GLN A 27 22.92 0.44 13.69
N ASP A 28 22.17 1.24 14.45
CA ASP A 28 22.31 1.34 15.90
C ASP A 28 21.99 0.01 16.60
N CYS A 29 20.99 -0.73 16.11
CA CYS A 29 20.60 -2.04 16.65
C CYS A 29 21.61 -3.17 16.38
N VAL A 30 22.36 -3.11 15.27
CA VAL A 30 23.31 -4.16 14.86
C VAL A 30 24.76 -3.89 15.29
N GLN A 31 24.98 -2.91 16.18
CA GLN A 31 26.32 -2.60 16.69
C GLN A 31 26.96 -3.80 17.39
N PHE A 32 28.28 -3.95 17.23
CA PHE A 32 29.01 -5.06 17.86
C PHE A 32 29.06 -4.92 19.37
N HIS A 33 29.32 -3.70 19.86
CA HIS A 33 29.26 -3.39 21.28
C HIS A 33 27.81 -3.34 21.74
N ARG A 34 27.51 -4.14 22.77
CA ARG A 34 26.15 -4.28 23.32
C ARG A 34 25.65 -2.96 23.91
N ASP A 35 26.56 -2.22 24.55
CA ASP A 35 26.25 -0.96 25.23
C ASP A 35 25.93 0.19 24.26
N GLN A 36 26.30 0.03 22.98
CA GLN A 36 25.94 0.99 21.93
C GLN A 36 24.55 0.74 21.36
N ARG A 37 23.93 -0.41 21.66
CA ARG A 37 22.60 -0.74 21.14
C ARG A 37 21.54 0.00 21.95
N PRO A 38 20.56 0.61 21.30
CA PRO A 38 19.48 1.29 22.00
C PRO A 38 18.62 0.31 22.81
N LEU A 39 18.04 0.80 23.90
CA LEU A 39 17.06 0.04 24.66
C LEU A 39 15.78 -0.14 23.84
N PHE A 40 15.07 -1.25 24.04
CA PHE A 40 13.85 -1.54 23.28
C PHE A 40 12.79 -0.42 23.35
N ARG A 41 12.68 0.26 24.51
CA ARG A 41 11.79 1.43 24.67
C ARG A 41 12.14 2.58 23.71
N GLN A 42 13.42 2.84 23.48
CA GLN A 42 13.90 3.86 22.55
C GLN A 42 13.66 3.45 21.10
N ILE A 43 13.84 2.16 20.79
CA ILE A 43 13.54 1.58 19.47
C ILE A 43 12.06 1.76 19.15
N LEU A 44 11.16 1.36 20.06
CA LEU A 44 9.71 1.49 19.90
C LEU A 44 9.30 2.95 19.66
N ALA A 45 9.77 3.87 20.51
CA ALA A 45 9.47 5.30 20.36
C ALA A 45 9.90 5.85 18.99
N SER A 46 11.08 5.42 18.51
CA SER A 46 11.58 5.81 17.19
C SER A 46 10.73 5.24 16.04
N LEU A 47 10.33 3.96 16.15
CA LEU A 47 9.45 3.31 15.16
C LEU A 47 8.08 3.97 15.10
N GLU A 48 7.46 4.26 16.24
CA GLU A 48 6.16 4.94 16.29
C GLU A 48 6.21 6.34 15.70
N SER A 49 7.27 7.10 16.01
CA SER A 49 7.48 8.43 15.43
C SER A 49 7.56 8.37 13.90
N MET A 50 8.33 7.44 13.36
CA MET A 50 8.43 7.23 11.91
C MET A 50 7.09 6.79 11.30
N LEU A 51 6.35 5.90 11.98
CA LEU A 51 5.06 5.43 11.51
C LEU A 51 4.02 6.56 11.42
N ARG A 52 4.02 7.48 12.39
CA ARG A 52 3.14 8.66 12.39
C ARG A 52 3.50 9.67 11.29
N ALA A 53 4.79 9.77 10.95
CA ALA A 53 5.28 10.64 9.88
C ALA A 53 5.02 10.08 8.48
N MET A 54 4.78 8.77 8.34
CA MET A 54 4.48 8.17 7.04
C MET A 54 3.09 8.59 6.54
N PRO A 55 2.96 8.88 5.22
CA PRO A 55 1.68 9.23 4.64
C PRO A 55 0.71 8.05 4.80
N LYS A 56 -0.42 8.30 5.44
CA LYS A 56 -1.47 7.30 5.58
C LYS A 56 -2.10 7.08 4.21
N ILE A 57 -2.15 5.82 3.77
CA ILE A 57 -2.90 5.45 2.57
C ILE A 57 -4.38 5.54 2.93
N THR A 58 -5.01 6.66 2.59
CA THR A 58 -6.46 6.83 2.70
C THR A 58 -7.10 6.29 1.43
N ARG A 59 -8.06 5.37 1.55
CA ARG A 59 -8.96 5.07 0.44
C ARG A 59 -9.99 6.20 0.33
N SER A 60 -10.55 6.41 -0.86
CA SER A 60 -11.67 7.32 -1.02
C SER A 60 -12.80 6.89 -0.08
N ALA A 61 -13.19 7.79 0.82
CA ALA A 61 -14.37 7.61 1.64
C ALA A 61 -15.56 8.12 0.81
N SER A 62 -16.59 7.29 0.62
CA SER A 62 -17.88 7.77 0.15
C SER A 62 -18.51 8.69 1.20
N GLU A 63 -19.50 9.48 0.80
CA GLU A 63 -20.29 10.24 1.77
C GLU A 63 -20.85 9.29 2.85
N PRO A 64 -20.64 9.58 4.15
CA PRO A 64 -21.23 8.78 5.21
C PRO A 64 -22.75 8.92 5.11
N ASN A 65 -23.47 7.81 5.05
CA ASN A 65 -24.94 7.84 5.06
C ASN A 65 -25.42 8.18 6.47
N VAL A 66 -25.69 9.48 6.71
CA VAL A 66 -26.07 10.00 8.03
C VAL A 66 -27.58 9.86 8.30
N ASN A 67 -28.43 9.56 7.31
CA ASN A 67 -29.88 9.43 7.51
C ASN A 67 -30.52 8.44 6.53
N ARG A 68 -30.66 7.16 6.94
CA ARG A 68 -31.63 6.24 6.33
C ARG A 68 -32.53 5.60 7.39
N GLN A 69 -33.09 6.44 8.26
CA GLN A 69 -34.40 6.17 8.85
C GLN A 69 -35.23 7.42 8.59
N LEU A 70 -36.19 7.30 7.68
CA LEU A 70 -37.39 8.12 7.44
C LEU A 70 -37.71 8.00 5.94
N HIS A 71 -38.52 6.99 5.61
CA HIS A 71 -39.38 6.90 4.41
C HIS A 71 -38.69 6.76 3.04
N ALA A 72 -38.29 5.53 2.70
CA ALA A 72 -38.06 5.12 1.31
C ALA A 72 -39.18 4.17 0.87
N SER A 73 -40.36 4.72 0.63
CA SER A 73 -41.38 4.13 -0.23
C SER A 73 -41.58 5.10 -1.40
N ASP A 74 -41.31 4.61 -2.62
CA ASP A 74 -41.76 5.10 -3.93
C ASP A 74 -40.79 5.77 -4.92
N ASP A 75 -39.62 6.30 -4.53
CA ASP A 75 -38.73 6.98 -5.52
C ASP A 75 -37.60 6.10 -6.12
N TYR A 76 -37.73 4.76 -6.08
CA TYR A 76 -36.70 3.84 -6.60
C TYR A 76 -36.71 3.66 -8.14
N LEU A 77 -37.62 4.31 -8.87
CA LEU A 77 -37.79 4.09 -10.31
C LEU A 77 -37.21 5.18 -11.22
N THR A 78 -36.63 6.26 -10.68
CA THR A 78 -36.28 7.45 -11.49
C THR A 78 -34.82 7.55 -11.91
N TYR A 79 -33.95 6.61 -11.53
CA TYR A 79 -32.53 6.62 -11.94
C TYR A 79 -32.22 5.47 -12.91
N THR A 80 -32.77 5.56 -14.11
CA THR A 80 -32.31 4.78 -15.26
C THR A 80 -30.92 5.27 -15.66
N CYS A 81 -29.88 4.62 -15.15
CA CYS A 81 -28.52 4.75 -15.66
C CYS A 81 -28.48 4.31 -17.13
N ALA A 82 -28.63 5.23 -18.08
CA ALA A 82 -28.33 4.93 -19.47
C ALA A 82 -26.82 4.74 -19.59
N SER A 83 -26.38 3.48 -19.73
CA SER A 83 -24.99 3.14 -19.96
C SER A 83 -24.45 3.92 -21.18
N PRO A 84 -23.24 4.51 -21.13
CA PRO A 84 -22.69 5.27 -22.25
C PRO A 84 -22.68 4.39 -23.50
N LYS A 85 -23.37 4.81 -24.56
CA LYS A 85 -23.33 4.07 -25.83
C LYS A 85 -21.93 4.22 -26.41
N THR A 86 -21.14 3.15 -26.37
CA THR A 86 -19.89 3.05 -27.12
C THR A 86 -20.23 3.10 -28.62
N PRO A 87 -19.55 3.91 -29.44
CA PRO A 87 -19.79 3.92 -30.88
C PRO A 87 -19.40 2.56 -31.46
N VAL A 88 -20.41 1.79 -31.86
CA VAL A 88 -20.24 0.51 -32.55
C VAL A 88 -19.94 0.83 -34.02
N ASN A 89 -18.67 0.88 -34.39
CA ASN A 89 -18.28 0.72 -35.78
C ASN A 89 -17.49 -0.58 -35.91
N PHE A 90 -18.21 -1.69 -35.82
CA PHE A 90 -17.73 -3.00 -36.26
C PHE A 90 -18.31 -3.24 -37.65
N GLN A 91 -17.53 -2.91 -38.68
CA GLN A 91 -17.72 -3.51 -39.98
C GLN A 91 -17.41 -5.00 -39.83
N PHE A 92 -18.44 -5.84 -39.88
CA PHE A 92 -18.29 -7.28 -40.01
C PHE A 92 -17.67 -7.56 -41.38
N ASN A 93 -16.34 -7.65 -41.43
CA ASN A 93 -15.72 -8.40 -42.51
C ASN A 93 -15.79 -9.87 -42.09
N THR A 94 -16.62 -10.62 -42.81
CA THR A 94 -16.63 -12.07 -42.83
C THR A 94 -15.23 -12.53 -43.21
N ASP A 95 -14.41 -12.93 -42.24
CA ASP A 95 -13.53 -14.09 -42.37
C ASP A 95 -12.78 -14.38 -41.06
N THR A 96 -13.12 -15.53 -40.50
CA THR A 96 -12.21 -16.49 -39.85
C THR A 96 -11.74 -16.24 -38.40
N SER A 97 -12.42 -16.97 -37.50
CA SER A 97 -11.89 -17.85 -36.44
C SER A 97 -11.04 -17.27 -35.31
N PHE A 98 -11.66 -17.23 -34.12
CA PHE A 98 -10.99 -17.54 -32.85
C PHE A 98 -10.23 -18.88 -32.95
N PRO A 99 -9.07 -19.02 -32.28
CA PRO A 99 -9.13 -19.63 -30.95
C PRO A 99 -8.24 -18.97 -29.90
N ALA A 100 -8.73 -19.04 -28.66
CA ALA A 100 -7.94 -18.95 -27.44
C ALA A 100 -6.78 -19.97 -27.46
N PHE A 101 -5.64 -19.69 -26.82
CA PHE A 101 -4.90 -20.60 -25.93
C PHE A 101 -3.66 -19.87 -25.37
N TYR A 102 -3.60 -19.82 -24.03
CA TYR A 102 -2.45 -19.75 -23.11
C TYR A 102 -1.23 -18.85 -23.38
N GLY A 103 -0.95 -18.03 -22.36
CA GLY A 103 0.31 -17.35 -22.06
C GLY A 103 0.22 -16.66 -20.70
#